data_AF-A0A0D0SJ02-F1
#
_entry.id   AF-A0A0D0SJ02-F1
#
_cell.length_a   1.000
_cell.length_b   1.000
_cell.length_c   1.000
_cell.angle_alpha   90.00
_cell.angle_beta   90.00
_cell.angle_gamma   90.00
#
_symmetry.space_group_name_H-M   'P 1'
#
loop_
_entity.id
_entity.type
_entity.pdbx_description
1 polymer ?
#
loop_
_entity_poly.entity_id
_entity_poly.type
_entity_poly.pdbx_seq_one_letter_code
_entity_poly.pdbx_strand_id
1 'polypeptide(L)'
;MQITSEIINLIAAFMMFLGSIIALISAIGLIKFQDVFLRSHASTKSSTLSVLLTLVGVIIYFISSQGYLSVRMILALVFINLTAPVGGHLISRAAYRTGAYMYRKSDAPRQSSILLSGSENNTFEQLKKRAEAREAKRRKTYEQEHDF
;
A
#
# COMPACT_ATOMS: atom_id res chain seq x y z
N MET A 1 34.48 18.24 16.38
CA MET A 1 33.86 18.24 15.03
C MET A 1 33.82 16.85 14.40
N GLN A 2 34.87 16.03 14.47
CA GLN A 2 34.82 14.67 13.91
C GLN A 2 33.85 13.73 14.63
N ILE A 3 33.85 13.69 15.97
CA ILE A 3 32.96 12.80 16.74
C ILE A 3 31.48 13.14 16.49
N THR A 4 31.15 14.43 16.36
CA THR A 4 29.79 14.89 16.07
C THR A 4 29.29 14.47 14.70
N SER A 5 30.14 14.51 13.66
CA SER A 5 29.77 14.04 12.31
C SER A 5 29.60 12.53 12.27
N GLU A 6 30.43 11.77 13.00
CA GLU A 6 30.29 10.31 13.10
C GLU A 6 28.97 9.91 13.76
N ILE A 7 28.57 10.58 14.84
CA ILE A 7 27.28 10.32 15.50
C ILE A 7 26.10 10.60 14.54
N ILE A 8 26.17 11.70 13.78
CA ILE A 8 25.13 12.05 12.79
C ILE A 8 25.06 11.00 11.68
N ASN A 9 26.20 10.52 11.19
CA ASN A 9 26.25 9.48 10.16
C ASN A 9 25.65 8.16 10.66
N LEU A 10 25.91 7.79 11.92
CA LEU A 10 25.32 6.60 12.53
C LEU A 10 23.80 6.72 12.65
N ILE A 11 23.29 7.88 13.08
CA ILE A 11 21.85 8.15 13.16
C ILE A 11 21.20 8.08 11.78
N ALA A 12 21.84 8.68 10.77
CA ALA A 12 21.36 8.65 9.39
C ALA A 12 21.30 7.21 8.85
N ALA A 13 22.35 6.42 9.07
CA ALA A 13 22.40 5.01 8.68
C ALA A 13 21.31 4.19 9.39
N PHE A 14 21.08 4.43 10.67
CA PHE A 14 20.02 3.78 11.43
C PHE A 14 18.62 4.12 10.89
N MET A 15 18.36 5.38 10.54
CA MET A 15 17.10 5.80 9.90
C MET A 15 16.88 5.13 8.54
N MET A 16 17.93 5.04 7.71
CA MET A 16 17.86 4.32 6.43
C MET A 16 17.55 2.84 6.63
N PHE A 17 18.22 2.21 7.58
CA PHE A 17 18.03 0.79 7.90
C PHE A 17 16.61 0.52 8.39
N LEU A 18 16.10 1.33 9.32
CA LEU A 18 14.74 1.22 9.82
C LEU A 18 13.70 1.46 8.70
N GLY A 19 13.97 2.41 7.80
CA GLY A 19 13.14 2.67 6.62
C GLY A 19 13.10 1.46 5.67
N SER A 20 14.23 0.79 5.47
CA SER A 20 14.29 -0.45 4.66
C SER A 20 13.50 -1.59 5.29
N ILE A 21 13.53 -1.75 6.62
CA ILE A 21 12.73 -2.75 7.33
C ILE A 21 11.24 -2.46 7.14
N ILE A 22 10.82 -1.20 7.26
CA ILE A 22 9.43 -0.81 7.04
C ILE A 22 9.02 -1.06 5.57
N ALA A 23 9.90 -0.81 4.61
CA ALA A 23 9.63 -1.12 3.20
C ALA A 23 9.41 -2.63 2.98
N LEU A 24 10.20 -3.48 3.65
CA LEU A 24 10.01 -4.93 3.62
C LEU A 24 8.66 -5.35 4.23
N ILE A 25 8.29 -4.77 5.37
CA ILE A 25 6.99 -5.00 6.02
C ILE A 25 5.84 -4.56 5.09
N SER A 26 6.01 -3.45 4.36
CA SER A 26 5.03 -2.99 3.37
C SER A 26 4.81 -4.02 2.26
N ALA A 27 5.90 -4.59 1.72
CA ALA A 27 5.84 -5.61 0.69
C ALA A 27 5.17 -6.91 1.20
N ILE A 28 5.52 -7.35 2.42
CA ILE A 28 4.88 -8.52 3.06
C ILE A 28 3.38 -8.26 3.28
N GLY A 29 3.02 -7.04 3.71
CA GLY A 29 1.62 -6.63 3.88
C GLY A 29 0.84 -6.74 2.58
N LEU A 30 1.42 -6.33 1.45
CA LEU A 30 0.78 -6.43 0.14
C LEU A 30 0.45 -7.88 -0.26
N ILE A 31 1.34 -8.82 0.07
CA ILE A 31 1.17 -10.25 -0.25
C ILE A 31 0.16 -10.90 0.71
N LYS A 32 0.20 -10.54 2.00
CA LYS A 32 -0.61 -11.19 3.05
C LYS A 32 -2.10 -10.86 2.99
N PHE A 33 -2.47 -9.63 2.59
CA PHE A 33 -3.89 -9.24 2.58
C PHE A 33 -4.62 -9.82 1.35
N GLN A 34 -5.86 -10.26 1.53
CA GLN A 34 -6.67 -10.90 0.48
C GLN A 34 -7.56 -9.91 -0.30
N ASP A 35 -7.76 -8.70 0.22
CA ASP A 35 -8.63 -7.66 -0.36
C ASP A 35 -7.80 -6.47 -0.85
N VAL A 36 -8.18 -5.90 -1.99
CA VAL A 36 -7.60 -4.70 -2.62
C VAL A 36 -7.61 -3.51 -1.67
N PHE A 37 -8.66 -3.31 -0.87
CA PHE A 37 -8.73 -2.20 0.08
C PHE A 37 -7.76 -2.38 1.25
N LEU A 38 -7.67 -3.59 1.79
CA LEU A 38 -6.71 -3.94 2.84
C LEU A 38 -5.26 -3.86 2.34
N ARG A 39 -5.00 -4.35 1.13
CA ARG A 39 -3.70 -4.21 0.43
C ARG A 39 -3.30 -2.76 0.25
N SER A 40 -4.22 -1.93 -0.25
CA SER A 40 -3.98 -0.51 -0.48
C SER A 40 -3.71 0.23 0.83
N HIS A 41 -4.47 -0.07 1.89
CA HIS A 41 -4.25 0.52 3.21
C HIS A 41 -2.88 0.16 3.80
N ALA A 42 -2.51 -1.12 3.74
CA ALA A 42 -1.23 -1.61 4.23
C ALA A 42 -0.04 -1.00 3.46
N SER A 43 -0.14 -1.00 2.12
CA SER A 43 0.90 -0.45 1.25
C SER A 43 1.06 1.05 1.44
N THR A 44 -0.03 1.83 1.38
CA THR A 44 0.06 3.30 1.39
C THR A 44 0.60 3.83 2.72
N LYS A 45 0.12 3.32 3.88
CA LYS A 45 0.58 3.79 5.20
C LYS A 45 2.04 3.45 5.46
N SER A 46 2.42 2.20 5.18
CA SER A 46 3.76 1.70 5.47
C SER A 46 4.79 2.24 4.46
N SER A 47 4.43 2.37 3.18
CA SER A 47 5.34 2.85 2.14
C SER A 47 5.64 4.35 2.26
N THR A 48 4.66 5.16 2.66
CA THR A 48 4.88 6.61 2.86
C THR A 48 5.89 6.83 3.99
N LEU A 49 5.74 6.10 5.11
CA LEU A 49 6.66 6.17 6.24
C LEU A 49 8.07 5.67 5.89
N SER A 50 8.20 4.57 5.14
CA SER A 50 9.51 4.04 4.74
C SER A 50 10.28 5.03 3.87
N VAL A 51 9.63 5.57 2.83
CA VAL A 51 10.22 6.55 1.92
C VAL A 51 10.64 7.80 2.69
N LEU A 52 9.78 8.30 3.59
CA LEU A 52 10.09 9.46 4.43
C LEU A 52 11.36 9.21 5.26
N LEU A 53 11.42 8.08 5.97
CA LEU A 53 12.53 7.78 6.88
C LEU A 53 13.85 7.56 6.12
N THR A 54 13.80 6.85 4.99
CA THR A 54 14.98 6.62 4.15
C THR A 54 15.48 7.92 3.51
N LEU A 55 14.62 8.71 2.85
CA LEU A 55 15.07 9.94 2.20
C LEU A 55 15.55 11.01 3.20
N VAL A 56 14.88 11.16 4.35
CA VAL A 56 15.36 12.09 5.39
C VAL A 56 16.73 11.63 5.91
N GLY A 57 16.94 10.32 6.13
CA GLY A 57 18.25 9.78 6.47
C GLY A 57 19.32 10.12 5.43
N VAL A 58 19.00 10.00 4.14
CA VAL A 58 19.92 10.33 3.05
C VAL A 58 20.22 11.84 3.02
N ILE A 59 19.21 12.69 3.24
CA ILE A 59 19.42 14.15 3.30
C ILE A 59 20.37 14.51 4.46
N ILE A 60 20.16 13.94 5.65
CA ILE A 60 21.03 14.18 6.81
C ILE A 60 22.47 13.74 6.52
N TYR A 61 22.65 12.57 5.91
CA TYR A 61 23.97 12.06 5.52
C TYR A 61 24.68 12.97 4.52
N PHE A 62 23.99 13.44 3.47
CA PHE A 62 24.57 14.34 2.48
C PHE A 62 24.94 15.71 3.06
N ILE A 63 24.11 16.26 3.96
CA ILE A 63 24.43 17.51 4.65
C ILE A 63 25.68 17.33 5.53
N SER A 64 25.79 16.21 6.26
CA SER A 64 26.93 15.91 7.13
C SER A 64 28.22 15.64 6.36
N SER A 65 28.15 14.85 5.28
CA SER A 65 29.32 14.37 4.54
C SER A 65 29.81 15.36 3.48
N GLN A 66 28.89 16.01 2.75
CA GLN A 66 29.21 16.81 1.57
C GLN A 66 28.88 18.30 1.75
N GLY A 67 28.16 18.68 2.82
CA GLY A 67 27.85 20.08 3.13
C GLY A 67 26.83 20.73 2.19
N TYR A 68 26.17 19.98 1.29
CA TYR A 68 25.17 20.52 0.38
C TYR A 68 23.86 19.73 0.42
N LEU A 69 22.75 20.44 0.18
CA LEU A 69 21.42 19.88 0.09
C LEU A 69 20.99 19.84 -1.38
N SER A 70 20.85 18.64 -1.94
CA SER A 70 20.39 18.47 -3.32
C SER A 70 18.89 18.71 -3.46
N VAL A 71 18.51 19.69 -4.29
CA VAL A 71 17.11 20.01 -4.62
C VAL A 71 16.36 18.78 -5.15
N ARG A 72 17.06 17.90 -5.90
CA ARG A 72 16.48 16.67 -6.44
C ARG A 72 15.98 15.71 -5.36
N MET A 73 16.60 15.71 -4.18
CA MET A 73 16.17 14.86 -3.06
C MET A 73 14.91 15.37 -2.37
N ILE A 74 14.80 16.69 -2.18
CA ILE A 74 13.56 17.31 -1.71
C ILE A 74 12.44 17.04 -2.70
N LEU A 75 12.72 17.23 -4.00
CA LEU A 75 11.74 16.99 -5.05
C LEU A 75 11.28 15.52 -5.05
N ALA A 76 12.20 14.56 -4.91
CA ALA A 76 11.87 13.15 -4.81
C ALA A 76 11.01 12.85 -3.57
N LEU A 77 11.34 13.43 -2.42
CA LEU A 77 10.57 13.27 -1.18
C LEU A 77 9.13 13.73 -1.38
N VAL A 78 8.94 14.96 -1.87
CA VAL A 78 7.60 15.54 -2.05
C VAL A 78 6.84 14.79 -3.14
N PHE A 79 7.48 14.52 -4.28
CA PHE A 79 6.81 13.93 -5.44
C PHE A 79 6.34 12.50 -5.17
N ILE A 80 7.16 11.66 -4.53
CA ILE A 80 6.79 10.28 -4.19
C ILE A 80 5.65 10.27 -3.15
N ASN A 81 5.76 11.10 -2.11
CA ASN A 81 4.75 11.17 -1.05
C ASN A 81 3.43 11.79 -1.54
N LEU A 82 3.45 12.65 -2.56
CA LEU A 82 2.24 13.19 -3.17
C LEU A 82 1.59 12.20 -4.13
N THR A 83 2.39 11.48 -4.92
CA THR A 83 1.89 10.56 -5.95
C THR A 83 1.31 9.29 -5.33
N ALA A 84 1.89 8.80 -4.22
CA ALA A 84 1.43 7.60 -3.53
C ALA A 84 -0.06 7.63 -3.10
N PRO A 85 -0.56 8.66 -2.38
CA PRO A 85 -1.97 8.74 -1.98
C PRO A 85 -2.91 8.96 -3.17
N VAL A 86 -2.49 9.71 -4.19
CA VAL A 86 -3.28 9.91 -5.42
C VAL A 86 -3.46 8.58 -6.15
N GLY A 87 -2.38 7.82 -6.34
CA GLY A 87 -2.42 6.49 -6.95
C GLY A 87 -3.29 5.52 -6.14
N GLY A 88 -3.10 5.46 -4.82
CA GLY A 88 -3.89 4.62 -3.92
C GLY A 88 -5.39 4.95 -3.94
N HIS A 89 -5.75 6.24 -4.01
CA HIS A 89 -7.14 6.69 -4.11
C HIS A 89 -7.78 6.28 -5.44
N LEU A 90 -7.07 6.44 -6.56
CA LEU A 90 -7.57 6.03 -7.88
C LEU A 90 -7.78 4.51 -7.96
N ILE A 91 -6.85 3.72 -7.43
CA ILE A 91 -6.98 2.26 -7.35
C ILE A 91 -8.20 1.88 -6.51
N SER A 92 -8.38 2.51 -5.35
CA SER A 92 -9.52 2.26 -4.47
C SER A 92 -10.85 2.62 -5.14
N ARG A 93 -10.89 3.75 -5.85
CA ARG A 93 -12.08 4.21 -6.60
C ARG A 93 -12.43 3.27 -7.75
N ALA A 94 -11.43 2.76 -8.46
CA ALA A 94 -11.63 1.77 -9.53
C ALA A 94 -12.10 0.43 -8.96
N ALA A 95 -11.50 -0.04 -7.87
CA ALA A 95 -11.92 -1.24 -7.15
C ALA A 95 -13.37 -1.15 -6.67
N TYR A 96 -13.75 0.01 -6.12
CA TYR A 96 -15.12 0.28 -5.71
C TYR A 96 -16.11 0.23 -6.89
N ARG A 97 -15.80 0.91 -8.01
CA ARG A 97 -16.66 0.93 -9.21
C ARG A 97 -16.81 -0.43 -9.89
N THR A 98 -15.81 -1.30 -9.78
CA THR A 98 -15.84 -2.66 -10.34
C THR A 98 -16.52 -3.69 -9.43
N GLY A 99 -16.93 -3.25 -8.22
CA GLY A 99 -17.52 -4.12 -7.20
C GLY A 99 -16.50 -5.13 -6.65
N ALA A 100 -15.26 -4.69 -6.39
CA ALA A 100 -14.25 -5.53 -5.75
C ALA A 100 -14.72 -5.97 -4.36
N TYR A 101 -14.42 -7.22 -4.00
CA TYR A 101 -14.77 -7.80 -2.70
C TYR A 101 -14.06 -7.01 -1.59
N MET A 102 -14.84 -6.44 -0.66
CA MET A 102 -14.33 -5.77 0.53
C MET A 102 -14.45 -6.71 1.74
N TYR A 103 -13.35 -7.00 2.43
CA TYR A 103 -13.35 -7.82 3.63
C TYR A 103 -13.82 -7.00 4.85
N ARG A 104 -14.91 -7.42 5.50
CA ARG A 104 -15.43 -6.79 6.71
C ARG A 104 -15.50 -7.82 7.83
N LYS A 105 -14.83 -7.52 8.95
CA LYS A 105 -14.79 -8.40 10.15
C LYS A 105 -16.19 -8.72 10.73
N SER A 106 -17.22 -7.93 10.39
CA SER A 106 -18.61 -8.11 10.84
C SER A 106 -19.56 -8.75 9.82
N ASP A 107 -19.06 -9.29 8.71
CA ASP A 107 -19.86 -10.06 7.76
C ASP A 107 -20.07 -11.51 8.24
N ALA A 108 -20.84 -11.67 9.31
CA ALA A 108 -21.77 -12.79 9.40
C ALA A 108 -23.15 -12.26 8.95
N PRO A 109 -24.05 -13.11 8.44
CA PRO A 109 -24.26 -13.48 7.04
C PRO A 109 -24.79 -12.34 6.12
N ARG A 110 -24.41 -11.07 6.31
CA ARG A 110 -24.85 -9.98 5.41
C ARG A 110 -23.89 -9.83 4.24
N GLN A 111 -24.38 -10.11 3.03
CA GLN A 111 -23.72 -9.91 1.73
C GLN A 111 -23.42 -8.42 1.45
N SER A 112 -22.61 -7.76 2.28
CA SER A 112 -22.41 -6.31 2.23
C SER A 112 -21.35 -5.87 1.22
N SER A 113 -20.43 -6.76 0.84
CA SER A 113 -19.44 -6.54 -0.25
C SER A 113 -20.11 -6.29 -1.61
N ILE A 114 -21.36 -6.72 -1.77
CA ILE A 114 -22.17 -6.59 -2.98
C ILE A 114 -22.84 -5.20 -3.09
N LEU A 115 -23.04 -4.50 -1.96
CA LEU A 115 -23.82 -3.25 -1.88
C LEU A 115 -22.99 -1.97 -2.03
N LEU A 116 -21.67 -2.07 -2.18
CA LEU A 116 -20.81 -0.89 -2.30
C LEU A 116 -20.87 -0.27 -3.71
N SER A 117 -21.31 -0.96 -4.77
CA SER A 117 -21.35 -0.31 -6.10
C SER A 117 -22.56 0.61 -6.22
N GLY A 118 -22.40 1.89 -5.87
CA GLY A 118 -23.43 2.92 -6.02
C GLY A 118 -23.81 3.30 -7.46
N SER A 119 -23.45 2.48 -8.46
CA SER A 119 -23.65 2.78 -9.89
C SER A 119 -24.62 1.83 -10.60
N GLU A 120 -25.13 0.78 -9.94
CA GLU A 120 -26.04 -0.15 -10.60
C GLU A 120 -27.44 -0.05 -10.02
N ASN A 121 -28.40 0.35 -10.86
CA ASN A 121 -29.85 0.15 -10.67
C ASN A 121 -30.24 -1.34 -10.70
N ASN A 122 -29.33 -2.25 -10.34
CA ASN A 122 -29.54 -3.68 -10.44
C ASN A 122 -30.20 -4.18 -9.17
N THR A 123 -31.31 -4.89 -9.33
CA THR A 123 -32.00 -5.61 -8.26
C THR A 123 -31.02 -6.50 -7.50
N PHE A 124 -31.18 -6.59 -6.18
CA PHE A 124 -30.35 -7.39 -5.25
C PHE A 124 -30.00 -8.80 -5.79
N GLU A 125 -30.97 -9.44 -6.45
CA GLU A 125 -30.84 -10.77 -7.04
C GLU A 125 -29.79 -10.85 -8.18
N GLN A 126 -29.70 -9.82 -9.03
CA GLN A 126 -28.72 -9.76 -10.12
C GLN A 126 -27.29 -9.61 -9.58
N LEU A 127 -27.14 -8.87 -8.48
CA LEU A 127 -25.84 -8.67 -7.85
C LEU A 127 -25.37 -9.95 -7.15
N LYS A 128 -26.27 -10.67 -6.47
CA LYS A 128 -26.01 -11.99 -5.88
C LYS A 128 -25.54 -12.99 -6.94
N LYS A 129 -26.24 -13.07 -8.08
CA LYS A 129 -25.89 -13.96 -9.18
C LYS A 129 -24.50 -13.69 -9.78
N ARG A 130 -24.09 -12.42 -9.86
CA ARG A 130 -22.75 -12.03 -10.31
C ARG A 130 -21.66 -12.35 -9.27
N ALA A 131 -21.97 -12.19 -7.98
CA ALA A 131 -21.06 -12.58 -6.92
C ALA A 131 -20.82 -14.10 -6.93
N GLU A 132 -21.89 -14.89 -7.03
CA GLU A 132 -21.81 -16.35 -7.19
C GLU A 132 -21.01 -16.76 -8.43
N ALA A 133 -21.19 -16.07 -9.57
CA ALA A 133 -20.39 -16.33 -10.78
C ALA A 133 -18.90 -16.01 -10.59
N ARG A 134 -18.56 -14.95 -9.83
CA ARG A 134 -17.18 -14.59 -9.51
C ARG A 134 -16.55 -15.57 -8.51
N GLU A 135 -17.31 -16.01 -7.51
CA GLU A 135 -16.88 -17.03 -6.57
C GLU A 135 -16.65 -18.37 -7.27
N ALA A 136 -17.54 -18.77 -8.17
CA ALA A 136 -17.35 -19.95 -9.01
C ALA A 136 -16.10 -19.84 -9.90
N LYS A 137 -15.83 -18.66 -10.46
CA LYS A 137 -14.61 -18.41 -11.24
C LYS A 137 -13.36 -18.51 -10.37
N ARG A 138 -13.37 -17.91 -9.18
CA ARG A 138 -12.27 -18.01 -8.21
C ARG A 138 -12.03 -19.46 -7.80
N ARG A 139 -13.08 -20.22 -7.50
CA ARG A 139 -13.00 -21.66 -7.17
C ARG A 139 -12.29 -22.43 -8.27
N LYS A 140 -12.67 -22.22 -9.53
CA LYS A 140 -11.98 -22.84 -10.67
C LYS A 140 -10.50 -22.46 -10.75
N THR A 141 -10.16 -21.21 -10.49
CA THR A 141 -8.75 -20.76 -10.44
C THR A 141 -7.98 -21.45 -9.31
N TYR A 142 -8.58 -21.60 -8.13
CA TYR A 142 -7.98 -22.30 -6.99
C TYR A 142 -7.85 -23.82 -7.21
N GLU A 143 -8.84 -24.45 -7.84
CA GLU A 143 -8.81 -25.87 -8.22
C GLU A 143 -7.72 -26.11 -9.29
N GLN A 144 -7.60 -25.24 -10.29
CA GLN A 144 -6.54 -25.34 -11.31
C GLN A 144 -5.12 -25.12 -10.78
N GLU A 145 -4.93 -24.30 -9.74
CA GLU A 145 -3.62 -24.08 -9.11
C GLU A 145 -3.19 -25.24 -8.17
N HIS A 146 -4.12 -26.11 -7.75
CA HIS A 146 -3.87 -27.20 -6.81
C HIS A 146 -3.90 -28.62 -7.42
N ASP A 147 -4.23 -28.77 -8.69
CA ASP A 147 -4.28 -30.04 -9.42
C ASP A 147 -2.94 -30.44 -10.11
N PHE A 148 -1.79 -29.94 -9.63
CA PHE A 148 -0.44 -30.32 -10.08
C PHE A 148 0.42 -30.94 -8.97
#